data_AF-A0A2E8CZT9-F1
#
_entry.id   AF-A0A2E8CZT9-F1
#
_cell.length_a   1.000
_cell.length_b   1.000
_cell.length_c   1.000
_cell.angle_alpha   90.00
_cell.angle_beta   90.00
_cell.angle_gamma   90.00
#
_symmetry.space_group_name_H-M   'P 1'
#
loop_
_entity.id
_entity.type
_entity.pdbx_description
1 polymer ?
#
loop_
_entity_poly.entity_id
_entity_poly.type
_entity_poly.pdbx_seq_one_letter_code
_entity_poly.pdbx_strand_id
1 'polypeptide(L)' 'MAEITLNDEQAKILAHSGEVVIVRDPRGNVIGHLAPNKARDEAAIVAEAKQRLASNQPRYSTAEVLDHLSSLESE' A
#
# COMPACT_ATOMS: atom_id res chain seq x y z
N MET A 1 3.90 16.64 -7.46
CA MET A 1 3.70 15.82 -6.25
C MET A 1 2.63 16.50 -5.41
N ALA A 2 1.63 15.77 -4.92
CA ALA A 2 0.55 16.33 -4.09
C ALA A 2 0.75 15.89 -2.64
N GLU A 3 0.67 16.83 -1.70
CA GLU A 3 0.97 16.61 -0.28
C GLU A 3 -0.21 17.04 0.60
N ILE A 4 -0.42 16.33 1.71
CA ILE A 4 -1.43 16.66 2.72
C ILE A 4 -0.74 16.74 4.08
N THR A 5 -0.87 17.89 4.75
CA THR A 5 -0.33 18.10 6.09
C THR A 5 -1.35 17.62 7.13
N LEU A 6 -0.87 16.79 8.06
CA LEU A 6 -1.66 16.26 9.17
C LEU A 6 -1.31 17.00 10.46
N ASN A 7 -2.28 17.15 11.35
CA ASN A 7 -1.99 17.57 12.72
C ASN A 7 -1.50 16.38 13.58
N ASP A 8 -1.03 16.66 14.79
CA ASP A 8 -0.47 15.65 15.69
C ASP A 8 -1.45 14.53 16.04
N GLU A 9 -2.74 14.84 16.20
CA GLU A 9 -3.77 13.87 16.54
C GLU A 9 -4.04 12.94 15.36
N GLN A 10 -4.21 13.49 14.17
CA GLN A 10 -4.38 12.75 12.91
C GLN A 10 -3.16 11.87 12.61
N ALA A 11 -1.95 12.40 12.83
CA ALA A 11 -0.72 11.65 12.67
C ALA A 11 -0.65 10.45 13.64
N LYS A 12 -1.06 10.63 14.90
CA LYS A 12 -1.14 9.53 15.88
C LYS A 12 -2.15 8.46 15.46
N ILE A 13 -3.33 8.84 14.97
CA ILE A 13 -4.35 7.89 14.49
C ILE A 13 -3.79 7.06 13.34
N LEU A 14 -3.17 7.71 12.34
CA LEU A 14 -2.60 7.00 11.20
C LEU A 14 -1.42 6.10 11.58
N ALA A 15 -0.58 6.53 12.52
CA ALA A 15 0.57 5.74 12.96
C ALA A 15 0.19 4.47 13.75
N HIS A 16 -0.97 4.46 14.40
CA HIS A 16 -1.43 3.34 15.24
C HIS A 16 -2.62 2.58 14.63
N SER A 17 -3.10 3.00 13.47
CA SER A 17 -4.20 2.30 12.80
C SER A 17 -3.74 0.93 12.29
N GLY A 18 -4.32 -0.13 12.84
CA GLY A 18 -4.22 -1.48 12.28
C GLY A 18 -5.13 -1.71 11.07
N GLU A 19 -6.04 -0.75 10.78
CA GLU A 19 -7.07 -0.86 9.76
C GLU A 19 -6.94 0.25 8.69
N VAL A 20 -7.74 0.12 7.62
CA VAL A 20 -7.81 1.13 6.57
C VAL A 20 -8.45 2.41 7.12
N VAL A 21 -7.76 3.54 6.99
CA VAL A 21 -8.27 4.85 7.41
C VAL A 21 -8.94 5.56 6.23
N ILE A 22 -10.19 5.99 6.42
CA ILE A 22 -10.93 6.77 5.42
C ILE A 22 -10.60 8.26 5.60
N VAL A 23 -10.09 8.89 4.54
CA VAL A 23 -9.81 10.33 4.52
C VAL A 23 -11.01 11.07 3.96
N ARG A 24 -11.51 12.07 4.70
CA ARG A 24 -12.66 12.90 4.31
C ARG A 24 -12.31 14.38 4.26
N ASP A 25 -13.02 15.12 3.43
CA ASP A 25 -12.98 16.59 3.42
C ASP A 25 -13.76 17.18 4.62
N PRO A 26 -13.67 18.50 4.89
CA PRO A 26 -14.44 19.15 5.94
C PRO A 26 -15.97 19.11 5.76
N ARG A 27 -16.46 18.78 4.56
CA ARG A 27 -17.89 18.61 4.24
C ARG A 27 -18.34 17.15 4.44
N GLY A 28 -17.43 16.24 4.77
CA GLY A 28 -17.68 14.82 5.00
C GLY A 28 -17.54 13.92 3.77
N ASN A 29 -17.15 14.46 2.61
CA ASN A 29 -16.95 13.66 1.39
C ASN A 29 -15.67 12.83 1.48
N VAL A 30 -15.70 11.59 0.98
CA VAL A 30 -14.51 10.72 0.98
C VAL A 30 -13.55 11.18 -0.11
N ILE A 31 -12.32 11.52 0.27
CA ILE A 31 -11.23 11.88 -0.62
C ILE A 31 -10.38 10.64 -0.96
N GLY A 32 -10.25 9.69 -0.03
CA GLY A 32 -9.44 8.50 -0.25
C GLY A 32 -9.36 7.54 0.93
N HIS A 33 -8.54 6.50 0.77
CA HIS A 33 -8.30 5.46 1.76
C HIS A 33 -6.80 5.29 1.96
N LEU A 34 -6.35 5.30 3.21
CA LEU A 34 -4.98 5.04 3.60
C LEU A 34 -4.90 3.63 4.18
N ALA A 35 -4.16 2.75 3.51
CA ALA A 35 -3.90 1.42 4.03
C ALA A 35 -3.05 1.51 5.31
N PRO A 36 -3.30 0.64 6.29
CA PRO A 36 -2.47 0.59 7.49
C PRO A 36 -1.03 0.28 7.07
N ASN A 37 -0.07 0.88 7.80
CA ASN A 37 1.33 0.64 7.54
C ASN A 37 1.70 -0.79 7.98
N LYS A 38 1.45 -1.77 7.09
CA LYS A 38 1.81 -3.18 7.31
C LYS A 38 3.31 -3.42 7.36
N ALA A 39 4.14 -2.42 7.05
CA ALA A 39 5.60 -2.56 7.08
C ALA A 39 6.16 -2.82 8.49
N ARG A 40 5.34 -2.73 9.55
CA ARG A 40 5.74 -3.08 10.93
C ARG A 40 5.28 -4.45 11.41
N ASP A 41 4.44 -5.16 10.66
CA ASP A 41 3.99 -6.51 11.05
C ASP A 41 4.77 -7.56 10.26
N GLU A 42 5.94 -7.93 10.81
CA GLU A 42 6.82 -8.97 10.26
C GLU A 42 6.06 -10.29 10.05
N ALA A 43 5.10 -10.62 10.92
CA ALA A 43 4.29 -11.82 10.79
C ALA A 43 3.37 -11.76 9.56
N ALA A 44 2.80 -10.59 9.27
CA ALA A 44 1.99 -10.37 8.07
C ALA A 44 2.84 -10.46 6.78
N ILE A 45 4.05 -9.89 6.77
CA ILE A 45 4.98 -9.98 5.64
C ILE A 45 5.37 -11.45 5.38
N VAL A 46 5.72 -12.18 6.44
CA VAL A 46 6.09 -13.61 6.34
C VAL A 46 4.90 -14.46 5.89
N ALA A 47 3.69 -14.18 6.39
CA ALA A 47 2.48 -14.90 5.99
C ALA A 47 2.17 -14.69 4.50
N GLU A 48 2.26 -13.45 4.01
CA GLU A 48 2.08 -13.13 2.61
C GLU A 48 3.16 -13.80 1.72
N ALA A 49 4.42 -13.78 2.15
CA ALA A 49 5.50 -14.45 1.42
C ALA A 49 5.27 -15.96 1.31
N LYS A 50 4.80 -16.61 2.39
CA LYS A 50 4.44 -18.05 2.37
C LYS A 50 3.27 -18.34 1.44
N GLN A 51 2.24 -17.49 1.43
CA GLN A 51 1.10 -17.62 0.52
C GLN A 51 1.54 -17.50 -0.95
N ARG A 52 2.38 -16.51 -1.28
CA ARG A 52 2.93 -16.34 -2.63
C ARG A 52 3.77 -17.54 -3.07
N LEU A 53 4.55 -18.12 -2.15
CA LEU A 53 5.35 -19.32 -2.43
C LEU A 53 4.48 -20.55 -2.73
N ALA A 54 3.34 -20.69 -2.04
CA ALA A 54 2.40 -21.80 -2.21
C ALA A 54 1.44 -21.63 -3.41
N SER A 55 1.39 -20.44 -4.02
CA SER A 55 0.52 -20.14 -5.15
C SER A 55 1.02 -20.80 -6.45
N ASN A 56 0.08 -21.28 -7.27
CA ASN A 56 0.32 -21.77 -8.63
C ASN A 56 0.26 -20.67 -9.70
N GLN A 57 0.30 -19.41 -9.30
CA GLN A 57 0.33 -18.29 -10.25
C GLN A 57 1.64 -18.29 -11.08
N PRO A 58 1.60 -17.76 -12.31
CA PRO A 58 2.79 -17.59 -13.14
C PRO A 58 3.87 -16.82 -12.39
N ARG A 59 5.11 -17.33 -12.44
CA ARG A 59 6.28 -16.65 -11.87
C ARG A 59 7.05 -15.99 -12.99
N TYR A 60 7.07 -14.67 -12.96
CA TYR A 60 7.87 -13.87 -13.88
C TYR A 60 9.25 -13.66 -13.28
N SER A 61 10.26 -13.79 -14.13
CA SER A 61 11.62 -13.40 -13.83
C SER A 61 11.71 -11.88 -13.67
N THR A 62 12.75 -11.42 -12.99
CA THR A 62 13.04 -9.98 -12.87
C THR A 62 13.14 -9.31 -14.24
N ALA A 63 13.73 -9.99 -15.24
CA ALA A 63 13.85 -9.47 -16.59
C ALA A 63 12.47 -9.23 -17.25
N GLU A 64 11.57 -10.22 -17.20
CA GLU A 64 10.22 -10.09 -17.76
C GLU A 64 9.41 -8.97 -17.09
N VAL A 65 9.56 -8.80 -15.78
CA VAL A 65 8.90 -7.70 -15.04
C VAL A 65 9.46 -6.35 -15.48
N LEU A 66 10.79 -6.22 -15.57
CA LEU A 66 11.43 -4.97 -15.99
C LEU A 66 11.10 -4.59 -17.43
N ASP A 67 11.11 -5.57 -18.34
CA ASP A 67 10.72 -5.37 -19.74
C ASP A 67 9.26 -4.87 -19.80
N HIS A 68 8.35 -5.48 -19.05
CA HIS A 68 6.95 -5.03 -19.01
C HIS A 68 6.81 -3.61 -18.45
N LEU A 69 7.48 -3.28 -17.35
CA LEU A 69 7.43 -1.93 -16.76
C LEU A 69 7.97 -0.88 -17.73
N SER A 70 9.07 -1.17 -18.44
CA SER A 70 9.63 -0.26 -19.44
C SER A 70 8.67 0.02 -20.60
N SER A 71 7.84 -0.96 -20.96
CA SER A 71 6.83 -0.79 -22.02
C SER A 71 5.70 0.17 -21.63
N LEU A 72 5.39 0.28 -20.33
CA LEU A 72 4.33 1.15 -19.81
C LEU A 72 4.77 2.63 -19.69
N GLU A 73 6.07 2.89 -19.60
CA GLU A 73 6.60 4.26 -19.53
C GLU A 73 6.74 4.92 -20.92
N SER A 74 6.57 4.13 -21.99
CA SER A 74 6.71 4.57 -23.37
C SER A 74 5.36 4.88 -24.06
N GLU A 75 4.25 4.78 -23.32
CA GLU A 75 2.89 5.25 -23.71
C GLU A 75 2.56 6.60 -23.07
#